data_AF-A0A4V1SR10-F1
#
_entry.id   AF-A0A4V1SR10-F1
#
_cell.length_a   1.000
_cell.length_b   1.000
_cell.length_c   1.000
_cell.angle_alpha   90.00
_cell.angle_beta   90.00
_cell.angle_gamma   90.00
#
_symmetry.space_group_name_H-M   'P 1'
#
loop_
_entity.id
_entity.type
_entity.pdbx_description
1 polymer ?
#
loop_
_entity_poly.entity_id
_entity_poly.type
_entity_poly.pdbx_seq_one_letter_code
_entity_poly.pdbx_strand_id
1 'polypeptide(L)' 'MADLDAFRAETRAWLEANCPPEMRQPVRDEDDVYWGGRNASFKNDAQKAWFEACRDKGYTVPAWPKEYGGAGLSP' A
#
# COMPACT_ATOMS: atom_id res chain seq x y z
N MET A 1 16.19 17.48 4.85
CA MET A 1 16.97 16.30 4.42
C MET A 1 16.94 15.17 5.44
N ALA A 2 17.19 15.41 6.73
CA ALA A 2 17.07 14.37 7.77
C ALA A 2 15.64 13.80 7.91
N ASP A 3 14.61 14.65 7.78
CA ASP A 3 13.20 14.25 7.85
C ASP A 3 12.79 13.25 6.75
N LEU A 4 13.23 13.50 5.52
CA LEU A 4 12.98 12.59 4.39
C LEU A 4 13.77 11.28 4.50
N ASP A 5 14.95 11.30 5.14
CA ASP A 5 15.74 10.10 5.37
C ASP A 5 15.07 9.18 6.41
N ALA A 6 14.59 9.76 7.51
CA ALA A 6 13.77 9.07 8.51
C ALA A 6 12.49 8.51 7.89
N PHE A 7 11.75 9.31 7.12
CA PHE A 7 10.55 8.86 6.41
C PHE A 7 10.82 7.67 5.50
N ARG A 8 11.92 7.71 4.72
CA ARG A 8 12.31 6.60 3.83
C ARG A 8 12.68 5.35 4.61
N ALA A 9 13.40 5.48 5.72
CA ALA A 9 13.78 4.36 6.57
C ALA A 9 12.54 3.71 7.22
N GLU A 10 11.64 4.51 7.79
CA GLU A 10 10.38 4.04 8.38
C GLU A 10 9.48 3.38 7.34
N THR A 11 9.33 4.00 6.16
CA THR A 11 8.53 3.45 5.07
C THR A 11 9.11 2.12 4.58
N ARG A 12 10.44 2.03 4.41
CA ARG A 12 11.09 0.78 4.01
C ARG A 12 10.86 -0.32 5.04
N ALA A 13 11.09 -0.06 6.33
CA ALA A 13 10.87 -1.04 7.38
C ALA A 13 9.40 -1.50 7.43
N TRP A 14 8.46 -0.57 7.21
CA TRP A 14 7.04 -0.90 7.14
C TRP A 14 6.70 -1.78 5.94
N LEU A 15 7.22 -1.46 4.74
CA LEU A 15 7.07 -2.29 3.54
C LEU A 15 7.66 -3.68 3.74
N GLU A 16 8.81 -3.79 4.42
CA GLU A 16 9.45 -5.08 4.69
C GLU A 16 8.62 -5.96 5.64
N ALA A 17 7.97 -5.35 6.65
CA ALA A 17 7.14 -6.06 7.60
C ALA A 17 5.72 -6.39 7.09
N ASN A 18 5.15 -5.56 6.21
CA ASN A 18 3.75 -5.65 5.82
C ASN A 18 3.52 -6.14 4.39
N CYS A 19 4.50 -5.98 3.48
CA CYS A 19 4.33 -6.39 2.08
C CYS A 19 4.64 -7.89 1.92
N PRO A 20 3.66 -8.74 1.55
CA PRO A 20 3.90 -10.16 1.34
C PRO A 20 4.91 -10.39 0.19
N PRO A 21 5.77 -11.42 0.26
CA PRO A 21 6.76 -11.71 -0.78
C PRO A 21 6.11 -11.99 -2.14
N GLU A 22 4.89 -12.54 -2.15
CA GLU A 22 4.08 -12.77 -3.34
C GLU A 22 3.66 -11.47 -4.04
N MET A 23 3.46 -10.39 -3.27
CA MET A 23 3.10 -9.06 -3.79
C MET A 23 4.32 -8.22 -4.17
N ARG A 24 5.54 -8.68 -3.85
CA ARG A 24 6.80 -8.04 -4.28
C ARG A 24 7.26 -8.48 -5.68
N GLN A 25 6.48 -9.32 -6.34
CA GLN A 25 6.74 -9.75 -7.71
C GLN A 25 6.37 -8.64 -8.70
N PRO A 26 7.05 -8.54 -9.86
CA PRO A 26 6.64 -7.64 -10.93
C PRO A 26 5.21 -7.98 -11.38
N VAL A 27 4.43 -6.95 -11.70
CA VAL A 27 3.08 -7.10 -12.26
C VAL A 27 3.19 -7.82 -13.61
N ARG A 28 2.47 -8.93 -13.78
CA ARG A 28 2.46 -9.71 -15.02
C ARG A 28 1.16 -9.55 -15.79
N ASP A 29 0.05 -9.45 -15.07
CA ASP A 29 -1.30 -9.35 -15.62
C ASP A 29 -2.15 -8.34 -14.82
N GLU A 30 -3.31 -7.96 -15.37
CA GLU A 30 -4.23 -7.02 -14.70
C GLU A 30 -4.76 -7.57 -13.37
N ASP A 31 -4.89 -8.89 -13.21
CA ASP A 31 -5.34 -9.51 -11.95
C ASP A 31 -4.31 -9.40 -10.81
N ASP A 32 -3.02 -9.18 -11.12
CA ASP A 32 -2.01 -8.86 -10.11
C ASP A 32 -2.25 -7.48 -9.47
N VAL A 33 -3.00 -6.59 -10.14
CA VAL A 33 -3.34 -5.25 -9.64
C VAL A 33 -4.77 -5.23 -9.10
N TYR A 34 -4.92 -4.96 -7.81
CA TYR A 34 -6.23 -4.76 -7.22
C TYR A 34 -6.72 -3.33 -7.49
N TRP A 35 -7.63 -3.18 -8.46
CA TRP A 35 -8.24 -1.91 -8.84
C TRP A 35 -9.41 -1.47 -7.95
N GLY A 36 -9.94 -2.39 -7.13
CA GLY A 36 -11.18 -2.17 -6.39
C GLY A 36 -12.41 -2.05 -7.31
N GLY A 37 -13.55 -1.67 -6.75
CA GLY A 37 -14.81 -1.54 -7.48
C GLY A 37 -15.95 -2.39 -6.90
N ARG A 38 -17.14 -2.31 -7.52
CA ARG A 38 -18.37 -2.92 -7.00
C ARG A 38 -18.34 -4.45 -6.96
N ASN A 39 -17.60 -5.09 -7.87
CA ASN A 39 -17.46 -6.54 -7.99
C ASN A 39 -15.99 -6.98 -7.96
N ALA A 40 -15.12 -6.21 -7.32
CA ALA A 40 -13.71 -6.56 -7.23
C ALA A 40 -13.51 -7.84 -6.41
N SER A 41 -12.66 -8.72 -6.91
CA SER A 41 -12.28 -9.96 -6.23
C SER A 41 -10.76 -9.94 -6.02
N PHE A 42 -10.31 -10.50 -4.90
CA PHE A 42 -8.88 -10.68 -4.67
C PHE A 42 -8.40 -11.95 -5.37
N LYS A 43 -7.25 -11.88 -6.03
CA LYS A 43 -6.60 -13.02 -6.69
C LYS A 43 -6.18 -14.09 -5.68
N ASN A 44 -5.73 -13.67 -4.49
CA ASN A 44 -5.31 -14.54 -3.39
C ASN A 44 -5.38 -13.80 -2.04
N ASP A 45 -5.22 -14.53 -0.94
CA ASP A 45 -5.20 -13.97 0.41
C ASP A 45 -4.06 -12.97 0.64
N ALA A 46 -2.92 -13.13 -0.05
CA ALA A 46 -1.78 -12.22 0.05
C ALA A 46 -2.11 -10.82 -0.51
N GLN A 47 -2.82 -10.75 -1.65
CA GLN A 47 -3.28 -9.49 -2.25
C GLN A 47 -4.30 -8.79 -1.35
N LYS A 48 -5.20 -9.56 -0.72
CA LYS A 48 -6.15 -9.04 0.26
C LYS A 48 -5.43 -8.47 1.49
N ALA A 49 -4.54 -9.24 2.11
CA ALA A 49 -3.77 -8.80 3.27
C ALA A 49 -2.95 -7.54 2.97
N TRP A 50 -2.36 -7.47 1.77
CA TRP A 50 -1.61 -6.29 1.33
C TRP A 50 -2.49 -5.06 1.15
N PHE A 51 -3.67 -5.23 0.56
CA PHE A 51 -4.65 -4.14 0.42
C PHE A 51 -5.13 -3.63 1.78
N GLU A 52 -5.44 -4.54 2.72
CA GLU A 52 -5.86 -4.18 4.08
C GLU A 52 -4.76 -3.42 4.84
N ALA A 53 -3.51 -3.86 4.75
CA ALA A 53 -2.37 -3.14 5.34
C ALA A 53 -2.19 -1.74 4.75
N CYS A 54 -2.28 -1.60 3.43
CA CYS A 54 -2.22 -0.29 2.75
C CYS A 54 -3.39 0.62 3.15
N ARG A 55 -4.60 0.06 3.30
CA ARG A 55 -5.80 0.80 3.72
C ARG A 55 -5.64 1.33 5.14
N ASP A 56 -5.26 0.48 6.09
CA ASP A 56 -5.10 0.87 7.50
C ASP A 56 -3.99 1.91 7.70
N LYS A 57 -2.95 1.89 6.85
CA LYS A 57 -1.90 2.92 6.84
C LYS A 57 -2.29 4.21 6.10
N GLY A 58 -3.34 4.19 5.28
CA GLY A 58 -3.75 5.31 4.41
C GLY A 58 -2.92 5.44 3.14
N TYR A 59 -2.15 4.41 2.77
CA TYR A 59 -1.26 4.40 1.61
C TYR A 59 -1.99 4.11 0.29
N THR A 60 -3.27 3.75 0.34
CA THR A 60 -4.13 3.68 -0.86
C THR A 60 -4.39 5.07 -1.45
N VAL A 61 -4.44 6.11 -0.61
CA VAL A 61 -4.58 7.52 -1.00
C VAL A 61 -3.57 8.38 -0.24
N PRO A 62 -2.27 8.27 -0.56
CA PRO A 62 -1.19 8.81 0.26
C PRO A 62 -1.23 10.34 0.37
N ALA A 63 -1.71 11.03 -0.67
CA ALA A 63 -1.81 12.48 -0.71
C ALA A 63 -3.06 13.05 -0.01
N TRP A 64 -4.05 12.21 0.30
CA TRP A 64 -5.29 12.70 0.90
C TRP A 64 -5.08 13.01 2.39
N PRO A 65 -5.80 14.01 2.94
CA PRO A 65 -5.79 14.29 4.38
C PRO A 65 -6.20 13.07 5.21
N LYS A 66 -5.64 12.97 6.42
CA LYS A 66 -5.96 11.89 7.38
C LYS A 66 -7.44 11.86 7.79
N GLU A 67 -8.09 13.03 7.83
CA GLU A 67 -9.54 13.14 8.10
C GLU A 67 -10.40 12.39 7.06
N TYR A 68 -9.88 12.18 5.85
CA TYR A 68 -10.53 11.39 4.78
C TYR A 68 -9.91 9.99 4.61
N GLY A 69 -9.08 9.54 5.56
CA GLY A 69 -8.46 8.21 5.55
C GLY A 69 -7.19 8.10 4.71
N GLY A 70 -6.59 9.21 4.27
CA GLY A 70 -5.29 9.22 3.60
C GLY A 70 -4.09 9.37 4.53
N ALA A 71 -2.88 9.30 3.97
CA ALA A 71 -1.65 9.42 4.76
C ALA A 71 -1.18 10.87 4.97
N GLY A 72 -1.77 11.85 4.28
CA GLY A 72 -1.42 13.27 4.37
C GLY A 72 -0.01 13.60 3.87
N LEU A 73 0.52 12.78 2.95
CA LEU A 73 1.86 12.96 2.38
C LEU A 73 1.86 14.05 1.31
N SER A 74 2.86 14.92 1.36
CA SER A 74 3.08 15.96 0.35
C SER A 74 4.20 15.52 -0.62
N PRO A 75 4.10 15.86 -1.91
CA PRO A 75 5.12 15.53 -2.92
C PRO A 75 6.45 16.27 -2.70
#